data_AF-A0A8T3LYQ2-F1
#
_entry.id   AF-A0A8T3LYQ2-F1
#
_cell.length_a   1.000
_cell.length_b   1.000
_cell.length_c   1.000
_cell.angle_alpha   90.00
_cell.angle_beta   90.00
_cell.angle_gamma   90.00
#
_symmetry.space_group_name_H-M   'P 1'
#
loop_
_entity.id
_entity.type
_entity.pdbx_description
1 polymer ?
#
loop_
_entity_poly.entity_id
_entity_poly.type
_entity_poly.pdbx_seq_one_letter_code
_entity_poly.pdbx_strand_id
1 'polypeptide(L)'
;MNVLTDPFSLANYPDLFTLMWVAGVLIAIGAIVVYNLAQRRYRRYPELLALHEWVFWPIIVTWGIIPLLVVIGVPLILQLLIVLAGMGMAAHAVFVRFPPRIAAANDEIRRRRYVPPPRRAERERARPTPAGRRRKHK
;
A
#
# COMPACT_ATOMS: atom_id res chain seq x y z
N MET A 1 29.02 -8.90 30.33
CA MET A 1 27.85 -8.30 29.67
C MET A 1 27.88 -8.70 28.22
N ASN A 2 26.92 -9.52 27.80
CA ASN A 2 26.74 -9.87 26.40
C ASN A 2 25.62 -9.00 25.83
N VAL A 3 26.02 -7.86 25.24
CA VAL A 3 25.16 -6.77 24.77
C VAL A 3 24.01 -7.23 23.86
N LEU A 4 24.12 -8.39 23.20
CA LEU A 4 23.13 -8.89 22.26
C LEU A 4 22.15 -9.91 22.86
N THR A 5 22.58 -10.66 23.87
CA THR A 5 21.83 -11.81 24.41
C THR A 5 21.27 -11.57 25.81
N ASP A 6 21.76 -10.55 26.51
CA ASP A 6 21.24 -10.18 27.81
C ASP A 6 19.77 -9.72 27.70
N PRO A 7 18.93 -9.97 28.72
CA PRO A 7 17.53 -9.54 28.70
C PRO A 7 17.40 -8.04 28.48
N PHE A 8 16.51 -7.65 27.57
CA PHE A 8 16.29 -6.24 27.25
C PHE A 8 15.41 -5.57 28.32
N SER A 9 16.06 -4.95 29.30
CA SER A 9 15.39 -4.35 30.45
C SER A 9 15.90 -2.93 30.72
N LEU A 10 15.15 -2.17 31.51
CA LEU A 10 15.54 -0.84 31.96
C LEU A 10 16.88 -0.83 32.73
N ALA A 11 17.21 -1.92 33.42
CA ALA A 11 18.45 -2.05 34.17
C ALA A 11 19.68 -2.21 33.26
N ASN A 12 19.52 -2.91 32.13
CA ASN A 12 20.62 -3.20 31.20
C ASN A 12 20.73 -2.15 30.08
N TYR A 13 19.61 -1.55 29.67
CA TYR A 13 19.51 -0.63 28.53
C TYR A 13 18.54 0.53 28.81
N PRO A 14 18.81 1.42 29.78
CA PRO A 14 17.84 2.44 30.23
C PRO A 14 17.36 3.36 29.10
N ASP A 15 18.30 3.84 28.27
CA ASP A 15 17.99 4.76 27.17
C ASP A 15 17.26 4.04 26.03
N LEU A 16 17.80 2.89 25.62
CA LEU A 16 17.29 2.09 24.51
C LEU A 16 15.92 1.50 24.82
N PHE A 17 15.67 1.10 26.08
CA PHE A 17 14.39 0.57 26.51
C PHE A 17 13.27 1.57 26.24
N THR A 18 13.44 2.80 26.73
CA THR A 18 12.46 3.87 26.57
C THR A 18 12.25 4.22 25.10
N LEU A 19 13.34 4.36 24.35
CA LEU A 19 13.27 4.65 22.92
C LEU A 19 12.53 3.57 22.14
N MET A 20 12.75 2.30 22.46
CA MET A 20 12.25 1.19 21.66
C MET A 20 10.73 1.03 21.77
N TRP A 21 10.16 1.05 22.97
CA TRP A 21 8.71 0.92 23.12
C TRP A 21 7.98 2.19 22.64
N VAL A 22 8.53 3.39 22.90
CA VAL A 22 7.96 4.65 22.41
C VAL A 22 7.98 4.70 20.88
N ALA A 23 9.11 4.36 20.27
CA ALA A 23 9.23 4.29 18.81
C ALA A 23 8.27 3.24 18.23
N GLY A 24 8.13 2.06 18.85
CA GLY A 24 7.17 1.04 18.44
C GLY A 24 5.74 1.57 18.37
N VAL A 25 5.29 2.24 19.43
CA VAL A 25 3.95 2.84 19.47
C VAL A 25 3.80 3.96 18.43
N LEU A 26 4.74 4.90 18.38
CA LEU A 26 4.65 6.05 17.48
C LEU A 26 4.71 5.64 16.00
N ILE A 27 5.59 4.72 15.64
CA ILE A 27 5.71 4.22 14.27
C ILE A 27 4.48 3.40 13.88
N ALA A 28 3.93 2.59 14.79
CA ALA A 28 2.69 1.86 14.54
C ALA A 28 1.51 2.81 14.25
N ILE A 29 1.32 3.84 15.10
CA ILE A 29 0.28 4.85 14.88
C ILE A 29 0.53 5.61 13.57
N GLY A 30 1.77 6.03 13.32
CA GLY A 30 2.16 6.71 12.09
C GLY A 30 1.87 5.87 10.85
N ALA A 31 2.17 4.57 10.88
CA ALA A 31 1.89 3.65 9.79
C ALA A 31 0.38 3.56 9.49
N ILE A 32 -0.47 3.50 10.53
CA ILE A 32 -1.93 3.51 10.38
C ILE A 32 -2.39 4.83 9.72
N VAL A 33 -1.88 5.97 10.18
CA VAL A 33 -2.26 7.29 9.62
C VAL A 33 -1.84 7.39 8.15
N VAL A 34 -0.60 7.05 7.83
CA VAL A 34 -0.07 7.07 6.46
C VAL A 34 -0.87 6.15 5.55
N TYR A 35 -1.17 4.93 6.02
CA TYR A 35 -1.97 3.98 5.25
C TYR A 35 -3.39 4.49 4.98
N ASN A 36 -4.04 5.09 5.98
CA ASN A 36 -5.36 5.70 5.81
C ASN A 36 -5.34 6.85 4.80
N LEU A 37 -4.30 7.69 4.83
CA LEU A 37 -4.13 8.77 3.87
C LEU A 37 -3.90 8.22 2.45
N ALA A 38 -3.07 7.18 2.31
CA ALA A 38 -2.80 6.52 1.05
C ALA A 38 -4.06 5.87 0.45
N GLN A 39 -4.89 5.22 1.28
CA GLN A 39 -6.18 4.66 0.89
C GLN A 39 -7.13 5.72 0.31
N ARG A 40 -7.13 6.93 0.87
CA ARG A 40 -7.92 8.05 0.36
C ARG A 40 -7.34 8.63 -0.93
N ARG A 41 -6.02 8.81 -0.98
CA ARG A 41 -5.31 9.46 -2.10
C ARG A 41 -5.22 8.59 -3.35
N TYR A 42 -4.90 7.31 -3.20
CA TYR A 42 -4.56 6.41 -4.30
C TYR A 42 -5.67 5.42 -4.66
N ARG A 43 -6.91 5.67 -4.24
CA ARG A 43 -8.06 4.79 -4.53
C ARG A 43 -8.26 4.47 -6.01
N ARG A 44 -7.86 5.39 -6.91
CA ARG A 44 -7.96 5.22 -8.37
C ARG A 44 -6.74 4.54 -9.01
N TYR A 45 -5.67 4.33 -8.25
CA TYR A 45 -4.39 3.81 -8.72
C TYR A 45 -4.03 2.53 -7.96
N PRO A 46 -4.51 1.35 -8.43
CA PRO A 46 -4.42 0.10 -7.67
C PRO A 46 -2.99 -0.33 -7.37
N GLU A 47 -2.04 -0.12 -8.29
CA GLU A 47 -0.62 -0.47 -8.07
C GLU A 47 0.04 0.38 -6.97
N LEU A 48 -0.27 1.68 -6.94
CA LEU A 48 0.21 2.58 -5.89
C LEU A 48 -0.42 2.23 -4.54
N LEU A 49 -1.72 1.86 -4.53
CA LEU A 49 -2.39 1.42 -3.33
C LEU A 49 -1.76 0.14 -2.77
N ALA A 50 -1.52 -0.84 -3.64
CA ALA A 50 -0.87 -2.09 -3.29
C ALA A 50 0.55 -1.84 -2.76
N LEU A 51 1.33 -0.94 -3.34
CA LEU A 51 2.64 -0.57 -2.79
C LEU A 51 2.53 -0.13 -1.32
N HIS A 52 1.60 0.76 -1.01
CA HIS A 52 1.43 1.25 0.36
C HIS A 52 0.97 0.13 1.30
N GLU A 53 0.16 -0.81 0.85
CA GLU A 53 -0.25 -1.97 1.63
C GLU A 53 0.93 -2.92 1.92
N TRP A 54 1.77 -3.18 0.92
CA TRP A 54 2.98 -4.00 1.08
C TRP A 54 4.05 -3.35 1.96
N VAL A 55 4.05 -2.01 2.09
CA VAL A 55 4.92 -1.29 3.03
C VAL A 55 4.29 -1.22 4.42
N PHE A 56 2.98 -1.01 4.49
CA PHE A 56 2.24 -0.89 5.73
C PHE A 56 2.31 -2.17 6.56
N TRP A 57 2.01 -3.33 5.97
CA TRP A 57 1.91 -4.59 6.71
C TRP A 57 3.20 -4.97 7.45
N PRO A 58 4.39 -4.98 6.82
CA PRO A 58 5.63 -5.26 7.52
C PRO A 58 5.91 -4.25 8.64
N ILE A 59 5.66 -2.95 8.40
CA ILE A 59 5.92 -1.91 9.39
C ILE A 59 4.98 -2.05 10.59
N ILE A 60 3.68 -2.20 10.38
CA ILE A 60 2.70 -2.26 11.48
C ILE A 60 2.87 -3.52 12.33
N VAL A 61 3.15 -4.67 11.70
CA VAL A 61 3.37 -5.92 12.42
C VAL A 61 4.66 -5.85 13.23
N THR A 62 5.75 -5.41 12.59
CA THR A 62 7.08 -5.34 13.20
C THR A 62 7.14 -4.32 14.32
N TRP A 63 6.70 -3.10 14.10
CA TRP A 63 6.75 -2.06 15.13
C TRP A 63 5.61 -2.18 16.14
N GLY A 64 4.48 -2.79 15.77
CA GLY A 64 3.38 -3.07 16.69
C GLY A 64 3.71 -4.15 17.72
N ILE A 65 4.55 -5.13 17.39
CA ILE A 65 4.95 -6.19 18.34
C ILE A 65 6.09 -5.73 19.26
N ILE A 66 6.91 -4.75 18.87
CA ILE A 66 8.09 -4.30 19.62
C ILE A 66 7.78 -3.90 21.07
N PRO A 67 6.77 -3.07 21.38
CA PRO A 67 6.45 -2.72 22.77
C PRO A 67 6.19 -3.95 23.65
N LEU A 68 5.55 -4.98 23.10
CA LEU A 68 5.30 -6.24 23.81
C LEU A 68 6.61 -7.00 24.08
N LEU A 69 7.49 -7.10 23.08
CA LEU A 69 8.80 -7.75 23.22
C LEU A 69 9.68 -7.06 24.25
N VAL A 70 9.63 -5.72 24.30
CA VAL A 70 10.33 -4.90 25.29
C VAL A 70 9.82 -5.17 26.70
N VAL A 71 8.49 -5.22 26.90
CA VAL A 71 7.89 -5.49 28.21
C VAL A 71 8.23 -6.90 28.72
N ILE A 72 8.31 -7.89 27.84
CA ILE A 72 8.65 -9.28 28.20
C ILE A 72 10.17 -9.46 28.40
N GLY A 73 10.99 -8.47 28.04
CA GLY A 73 12.43 -8.52 28.23
C GLY A 73 13.18 -9.34 27.19
N VAL A 74 12.62 -9.50 25.98
CA VAL A 74 13.20 -10.30 24.89
C VAL A 74 14.58 -9.74 24.50
N PRO A 75 15.63 -10.57 24.34
CA PRO A 75 16.97 -10.11 24.01
C PRO A 75 17.05 -9.19 22.79
N LEU A 76 17.97 -8.23 22.84
CA LEU A 76 18.13 -7.21 21.80
C LEU A 76 18.34 -7.80 20.40
N ILE A 77 19.10 -8.89 20.28
CA ILE A 77 19.35 -9.52 18.98
C ILE A 77 18.06 -9.99 18.29
N LEU A 78 17.11 -10.53 19.05
CA LEU A 78 15.83 -10.98 18.48
C LEU A 78 14.98 -9.80 18.04
N GLN A 79 14.97 -8.72 18.81
CA GLN A 79 14.28 -7.49 18.41
C GLN A 79 14.86 -6.92 17.12
N LEU A 80 16.19 -6.87 17.01
CA LEU A 80 16.88 -6.39 15.80
C LEU A 80 16.57 -7.26 14.59
N LEU A 81 16.57 -8.59 14.73
CA LEU A 81 16.24 -9.49 13.63
C LEU A 81 14.82 -9.26 13.12
N ILE A 82 13.86 -9.04 14.02
CA ILE A 82 12.47 -8.76 13.65
C ILE A 82 12.37 -7.40 12.93
N VAL A 83 13.01 -6.35 13.48
CA VAL A 83 13.02 -5.01 12.87
C VAL A 83 13.67 -5.02 11.49
N LEU A 84 14.83 -5.65 11.35
CA LEU A 84 15.56 -5.73 10.09
C LEU A 84 14.79 -6.56 9.05
N ALA A 85 14.17 -7.66 9.43
CA ALA A 85 13.34 -8.45 8.52
C ALA A 85 12.13 -7.64 8.03
N GLY A 86 11.43 -6.95 8.93
CA GLY A 86 10.29 -6.09 8.58
C GLY A 86 10.68 -4.94 7.66
N MET A 87 11.76 -4.23 7.98
CA MET A 87 12.28 -3.15 7.15
C MET A 87 12.79 -3.66 5.80
N GLY A 88 13.46 -4.81 5.78
CA GLY A 88 13.93 -5.45 4.55
C GLY A 88 12.77 -5.80 3.62
N MET A 89 11.67 -6.31 4.17
CA MET A 89 10.47 -6.62 3.39
C MET A 89 9.83 -5.35 2.79
N ALA A 90 9.73 -4.28 3.58
CA ALA A 90 9.23 -2.99 3.10
C ALA A 90 10.15 -2.39 2.02
N ALA A 91 11.46 -2.44 2.22
CA ALA A 91 12.45 -1.97 1.24
C ALA A 91 12.39 -2.77 -0.06
N HIS A 92 12.28 -4.10 0.02
CA HIS A 92 12.10 -4.95 -1.16
C HIS A 92 10.83 -4.59 -1.92
N ALA A 93 9.72 -4.32 -1.22
CA ALA A 93 8.50 -3.84 -1.86
C ALA A 93 8.75 -2.53 -2.63
N VAL A 94 9.33 -1.53 -1.99
CA VAL A 94 9.55 -0.18 -2.55
C VAL A 94 10.54 -0.20 -3.72
N PHE A 95 11.66 -0.90 -3.60
CA PHE A 95 12.78 -0.76 -4.54
C PHE A 95 12.88 -1.87 -5.58
N VAL A 96 12.30 -3.04 -5.32
CA VAL A 96 12.44 -4.20 -6.23
C VAL A 96 11.10 -4.58 -6.85
N ARG A 97 10.07 -4.77 -6.03
CA ARG A 97 8.80 -5.36 -6.49
C ARG A 97 7.92 -4.40 -7.29
N PHE A 98 7.73 -3.18 -6.80
CA PHE A 98 6.74 -2.24 -7.34
C PHE A 98 7.24 -1.28 -8.43
N PRO A 99 8.52 -0.86 -8.48
CA PRO A 99 9.01 -0.01 -9.57
C PRO A 99 8.68 -0.53 -10.98
N PRO A 100 8.88 -1.83 -11.32
CA PRO A 100 8.53 -2.34 -12.65
C PRO A 100 7.01 -2.34 -12.90
N ARG A 101 6.19 -2.58 -11.86
CA ARG A 101 4.71 -2.61 -11.98
C ARG A 101 4.13 -1.22 -12.21
N ILE A 102 4.66 -0.23 -11.50
CA ILE A 102 4.27 1.17 -11.65
C ILE A 102 4.66 1.68 -13.04
N ALA A 103 5.83 1.30 -13.55
CA ALA A 103 6.25 1.63 -14.92
C ALA A 103 5.27 1.05 -15.96
N ALA A 104 4.92 -0.24 -15.85
CA ALA A 104 3.96 -0.87 -16.74
C ALA A 104 2.57 -0.22 -16.68
N ALA A 105 2.08 0.11 -15.47
CA ALA A 105 0.80 0.80 -15.31
C ALA A 105 0.80 2.20 -15.93
N ASN A 106 1.91 2.94 -15.80
CA ASN A 106 2.07 4.25 -16.42
C ASN A 106 2.12 4.16 -17.96
N ASP A 107 2.75 3.14 -18.51
CA ASP A 107 2.81 2.92 -19.95
C ASP A 107 1.43 2.59 -20.53
N GLU A 108 0.62 1.81 -19.83
CA GLU A 108 -0.78 1.54 -20.21
C GLU A 108 -1.62 2.83 -20.22
N ILE A 109 -1.45 3.69 -19.21
CA ILE A 109 -2.12 5.00 -19.16
C ILE A 109 -1.70 5.87 -20.36
N ARG A 110 -0.41 5.85 -20.72
CA ARG A 110 0.10 6.57 -21.90
C ARG A 110 -0.52 6.04 -23.19
N ARG A 111 -0.56 4.73 -23.39
CA ARG A 111 -1.16 4.10 -24.57
C ARG A 111 -2.62 4.48 -24.74
N ARG A 112 -3.41 4.46 -23.65
CA ARG A 112 -4.83 4.85 -23.67
C ARG A 112 -5.06 6.33 -24.02
N ARG A 113 -4.07 7.20 -23.78
CA ARG A 113 -4.18 8.61 -24.15
C ARG A 113 -4.00 8.84 -25.66
N TYR A 114 -3.23 7.99 -26.34
CA TYR A 114 -2.93 8.13 -27.77
C TYR A 114 -3.79 7.26 -28.69
N VAL A 115 -4.39 6.19 -28.17
CA VAL A 115 -5.37 5.39 -28.92
C VAL A 115 -6.72 6.12 -28.89
N PRO A 116 -7.23 6.62 -30.03
CA PRO A 116 -8.57 7.19 -30.08
C PRO A 116 -9.56 6.14 -29.57
N PRO A 117 -10.58 6.53 -28.77
CA PRO A 117 -11.64 5.61 -28.41
C PRO A 117 -12.15 4.94 -29.69
N PRO A 118 -12.37 3.61 -29.72
CA PRO A 118 -12.94 2.98 -30.90
C PRO A 118 -14.20 3.76 -31.27
N ARG A 119 -14.24 4.28 -32.51
CA ARG A 119 -15.42 5.01 -33.02
C ARG A 119 -16.61 4.12 -32.69
N ARG A 120 -17.51 4.58 -31.81
CA ARG A 120 -18.77 3.88 -31.56
C ARG A 120 -19.37 3.62 -32.94
N ALA A 121 -19.64 2.36 -33.25
CA ALA A 121 -20.37 2.01 -34.46
C ALA A 121 -21.60 2.93 -34.48
N GLU A 122 -21.68 3.74 -35.53
CA GLU A 122 -22.75 4.71 -35.69
C GLU A 122 -24.05 3.91 -35.52
N ARG A 123 -24.86 4.24 -34.50
CA ARG A 123 -26.17 3.59 -34.36
C ARG A 123 -26.85 3.78 -35.70
N GLU A 124 -27.11 2.68 -36.40
CA GLU A 124 -27.88 2.70 -37.65
C GLU A 124 -29.09 3.59 -37.41
N ARG A 125 -29.11 4.76 -38.06
CA ARG A 125 -30.25 5.67 -37.95
C ARG A 125 -31.48 4.85 -38.31
N ALA A 126 -32.44 4.76 -37.39
CA ALA A 126 -33.71 4.12 -37.67
C ALA A 126 -34.27 4.73 -38.96
N ARG A 127 -34.41 3.91 -40.02
CA ARG A 127 -35.01 4.36 -41.28
C ARG A 127 -36.41 4.88 -40.95
N PRO A 128 -36.78 6.07 -41.43
CA PRO A 128 -38.13 6.58 -41.21
C PRO A 128 -39.12 5.55 -41.76
N THR A 129 -40.01 5.06 -40.88
CA THR A 129 -41.13 4.22 -41.28
C THR A 129 -41.94 4.97 -42.33
N PRO A 130 -42.18 4.41 -43.53
CA PRO A 130 -42.93 5.11 -44.56
C PRO A 130 -44.29 5.52 -44.00
N ALA A 131 -44.55 6.82 -43.98
CA ALA A 131 -45.80 7.37 -43.49
C ALA A 131 -46.96 6.71 -44.25
N GLY A 132 -47.81 6.00 -43.48
CA GLY A 132 -48.92 5.24 -44.00
C GLY A 132 -49.74 6.07 -45.00
N ARG A 133 -49.85 5.53 -46.22
CA ARG A 133 -50.67 6.02 -47.33
C ARG A 133 -52.08 6.34 -46.82
N ARG A 134 -52.37 7.62 -46.56
CA ARG A 134 -53.69 8.10 -46.13
C ARG A 134 -54.70 7.80 -47.25
N ARG A 135 -55.50 6.74 -47.09
CA ARG A 135 -56.61 6.41 -47.98
C ARG A 135 -57.66 7.53 -47.88
N LYS A 136 -57.84 8.30 -48.96
CA LYS A 136 -59.03 9.15 -49.14
C LYS A 136 -60.21 8.22 -49.44
N HIS A 137 -61.20 8.20 -48.56
CA HIS A 137 -62.51 7.62 -48.88
C HIS A 137 -63.32 8.69 -49.63
N LYS A 138 -63.94 8.25 -50.73
CA LYS A 138 -64.90 9.01 -51.54
C LYS A 138 -66.29 8.82 -50.96
#